data_AF-A0A915D6N4-F1
#
_entry.id   AF-A0A915D6N4-F1
#
_cell.length_a   1.000
_cell.length_b   1.000
_cell.length_c   1.000
_cell.angle_alpha   90.00
_cell.angle_beta   90.00
_cell.angle_gamma   90.00
#
_symmetry.space_group_name_H-M   'P 1'
#
loop_
_entity.id
_entity.type
_entity.pdbx_description
1 polymer ?
#
loop_
_entity_poly.entity_id
_entity_poly.type
_entity_poly.pdbx_seq_one_letter_code
_entity_poly.pdbx_strand_id
1 'polypeptide(L)'
;MGGVLLRYKDPDAYDRLISACRENKETAKGLYNFDYGVQPVEELRDILGDLLPGLPQQGNIEMTIVENYAILNQELIKIVSKLREHGIKVAIVTNNGVLQSGHAKTKSRYFPVGSRKTRCFAPSVHFVDDSQSNCRGAADVGMTPIFIAAGESERHAIVALEHLLKSL
;
A
#
# COMPACT_ATOMS: atom_id res chain seq x y z
N MET A 1 1.76 -0.23 0.97
CA MET A 1 2.28 -1.38 1.73
C MET A 1 2.18 -2.63 0.87
N GLY A 2 0.98 -3.09 0.54
CA GLY A 2 0.78 -4.00 -0.60
C GLY A 2 1.30 -3.39 -1.89
N GLY A 3 1.75 -4.24 -2.82
CA GLY A 3 2.35 -3.88 -4.12
C GLY A 3 3.74 -3.23 -4.06
N VAL A 4 4.11 -2.64 -2.92
CA VAL A 4 5.38 -1.93 -2.69
C VAL A 4 6.32 -2.72 -1.76
N LEU A 5 5.97 -2.78 -0.48
CA LEU A 5 6.77 -3.45 0.55
C LEU A 5 6.46 -4.95 0.62
N LEU A 6 5.18 -5.27 0.42
CA LEU A 6 4.66 -6.63 0.36
C LEU A 6 4.30 -6.92 -1.10
N ARG A 7 5.10 -7.75 -1.76
CA ARG A 7 4.82 -8.29 -3.10
C ARG A 7 3.79 -9.41 -3.00
N TYR A 8 2.93 -9.54 -3.99
CA TYR A 8 1.97 -10.66 -4.03
C TYR A 8 2.71 -11.95 -4.40
N LYS A 9 2.53 -13.01 -3.60
CA LYS A 9 3.06 -14.37 -3.88
C LYS A 9 2.46 -14.96 -5.14
N ASP A 10 1.17 -14.70 -5.33
CA ASP A 10 0.37 -15.11 -6.48
C ASP A 10 -0.18 -13.84 -7.14
N PRO A 11 0.53 -13.27 -8.14
CA PRO A 11 0.06 -12.12 -8.90
C PRO A 11 -1.28 -12.39 -9.59
N ASP A 12 -1.53 -13.62 -10.04
CA ASP A 12 -2.78 -13.99 -10.71
C ASP A 12 -3.96 -13.95 -9.73
N ALA A 13 -3.76 -14.29 -8.46
CA ALA A 13 -4.78 -14.11 -7.42
C ALA A 13 -5.17 -12.64 -7.23
N TYR A 14 -4.17 -11.74 -7.28
CA TYR A 14 -4.43 -10.31 -7.23
C TYR A 14 -5.17 -9.83 -8.48
N ASP A 15 -4.79 -10.29 -9.67
CA ASP A 15 -5.47 -9.94 -10.91
C ASP A 15 -6.92 -10.47 -10.95
N ARG A 16 -7.18 -11.65 -10.40
CA ARG A 16 -8.55 -12.17 -10.18
C ARG A 16 -9.36 -11.25 -9.26
N LEU A 17 -8.77 -10.82 -8.14
CA LEU A 17 -9.41 -9.88 -7.22
C LEU A 17 -9.75 -8.55 -7.91
N ILE A 18 -8.81 -7.98 -8.67
CA ILE A 18 -9.03 -6.74 -9.43
C ILE A 18 -10.08 -6.93 -10.51
N SER A 19 -10.08 -8.06 -11.22
CA SER A 19 -11.07 -8.37 -12.25
C SER A 19 -12.47 -8.52 -11.65
N ALA A 20 -12.61 -9.22 -10.52
CA ALA A 20 -13.86 -9.33 -9.80
C ALA A 20 -14.40 -7.97 -9.35
N CYS A 21 -13.54 -7.03 -8.94
CA CYS A 21 -13.98 -5.65 -8.64
C CYS A 21 -14.52 -4.91 -9.87
N ARG A 22 -13.98 -5.18 -11.06
CA ARG A 22 -14.45 -4.53 -12.31
C ARG A 22 -15.81 -5.09 -12.74
N GLU A 23 -16.02 -6.39 -12.53
CA GLU A 23 -17.20 -7.12 -12.97
C GLU A 23 -18.36 -7.03 -11.96
N ASN A 24 -18.06 -6.94 -10.66
CA ASN A 24 -19.04 -6.94 -9.59
C ASN A 24 -18.95 -5.67 -8.71
N LYS A 25 -19.98 -4.83 -8.80
CA LYS A 25 -20.07 -3.57 -8.03
C LYS A 25 -20.16 -3.79 -6.52
N GLU A 26 -20.79 -4.86 -6.05
CA GLU A 26 -20.87 -5.15 -4.61
C GLU A 26 -19.51 -5.60 -4.07
N THR A 27 -18.77 -6.44 -4.82
CA THR A 27 -17.38 -6.79 -4.49
C THR A 27 -16.50 -5.54 -4.41
N ALA A 28 -16.57 -4.66 -5.42
CA ALA A 28 -15.82 -3.40 -5.41
C ALA A 28 -16.19 -2.51 -4.23
N LYS A 29 -17.49 -2.40 -3.92
CA LYS A 29 -17.99 -1.60 -2.80
C LYS A 29 -17.56 -2.18 -1.46
N GLY A 30 -17.59 -3.49 -1.29
CA GLY A 30 -17.13 -4.17 -0.07
C GLY A 30 -15.65 -3.91 0.20
N LEU A 31 -14.80 -4.08 -0.81
CA LEU A 31 -13.36 -3.79 -0.70
C LEU A 31 -13.08 -2.31 -0.49
N TYR A 32 -13.83 -1.43 -1.15
CA TYR A 32 -13.76 0.00 -0.90
C TYR A 32 -14.15 0.34 0.55
N ASN A 33 -15.27 -0.16 1.04
CA ASN A 33 -15.72 0.08 2.41
C ASN A 33 -14.72 -0.49 3.42
N PHE A 34 -14.10 -1.63 3.13
CA PHE A 34 -13.02 -2.17 3.93
C PHE A 34 -11.85 -1.20 3.98
N ASP A 35 -11.36 -0.69 2.86
CA ASP A 35 -10.25 0.27 2.81
C ASP A 35 -10.47 1.53 3.68
N TYR A 36 -11.74 1.91 3.91
CA TYR A 36 -12.14 3.05 4.76
C TYR A 36 -12.50 2.67 6.20
N GLY A 37 -12.45 1.38 6.55
CA GLY A 37 -12.82 0.85 7.86
C GLY A 37 -14.32 0.89 8.16
N VAL A 38 -15.14 0.93 7.11
CA VAL A 38 -16.61 0.88 7.21
C VAL A 38 -17.10 -0.56 7.19
N GLN A 39 -16.47 -1.42 6.40
CA GLN A 39 -16.81 -2.85 6.29
C GLN A 39 -16.12 -3.65 7.38
N PRO A 40 -16.85 -4.43 8.21
CA PRO A 40 -16.23 -5.40 9.10
C PRO A 40 -15.39 -6.41 8.33
N VAL A 41 -14.29 -6.82 8.94
CA VAL A 41 -13.31 -7.72 8.31
C VAL A 41 -13.89 -9.11 8.05
N GLU A 42 -14.85 -9.53 8.86
CA GLU A 42 -15.57 -10.80 8.75
C GLU A 42 -16.44 -10.85 7.49
N GLU A 43 -17.11 -9.75 7.13
CA GLU A 43 -17.92 -9.64 5.91
C GLU A 43 -17.04 -9.64 4.64
N LEU A 44 -15.75 -9.29 4.77
CA LEU A 44 -14.80 -9.39 3.67
C LEU A 44 -14.43 -10.85 3.34
N ARG A 45 -14.57 -11.77 4.30
CA ARG A 45 -14.19 -13.18 4.12
C ARG A 45 -15.02 -13.86 3.05
N ASP A 46 -16.32 -13.58 3.00
CA ASP A 46 -17.21 -14.15 1.98
C ASP A 46 -16.85 -13.63 0.58
N ILE A 47 -16.47 -12.36 0.48
CA ILE A 47 -16.03 -11.75 -0.78
C ILE A 47 -14.67 -12.32 -1.23
N LEU A 48 -13.74 -12.50 -0.29
CA LEU A 48 -12.37 -12.93 -0.59
C LEU A 48 -12.19 -14.43 -0.71
N GLY A 49 -13.01 -15.25 -0.06
CA GLY A 49 -12.90 -16.71 -0.06
C GLY A 49 -12.97 -17.31 -1.46
N ASP A 50 -13.82 -16.74 -2.33
CA ASP A 50 -13.95 -17.15 -3.72
C ASP A 50 -12.78 -16.69 -4.60
N LEU A 51 -12.11 -15.59 -4.22
CA LEU A 51 -11.08 -14.92 -5.03
C LEU A 51 -9.66 -15.34 -4.63
N LEU A 52 -9.47 -15.73 -3.36
CA LEU A 52 -8.22 -16.14 -2.75
C LEU A 52 -8.36 -17.59 -2.23
N PRO A 53 -8.18 -18.60 -3.09
CA PRO A 53 -8.32 -19.99 -2.69
C PRO A 53 -7.37 -20.33 -1.55
N GLY A 54 -7.88 -20.94 -0.47
CA GLY A 54 -7.10 -21.30 0.71
C GLY A 54 -7.15 -20.28 1.85
N LEU A 55 -7.92 -19.21 1.71
CA LEU A 55 -8.21 -18.30 2.82
C LEU A 55 -8.97 -19.06 3.92
N PRO A 56 -8.46 -19.13 5.16
CA PRO A 56 -9.07 -19.88 6.23
C PRO A 56 -10.38 -19.23 6.67
N GLN A 57 -11.35 -20.09 7.00
CA GLN A 57 -12.69 -19.69 7.42
C GLN A 57 -12.75 -19.10 8.85
N GLN A 58 -11.64 -19.16 9.59
CA GLN A 58 -11.50 -18.66 10.95
C GLN A 58 -10.13 -18.00 11.14
N GLY A 59 -9.99 -17.12 12.14
CA GLY A 59 -8.75 -16.43 12.47
C GLY A 59 -8.64 -15.01 11.90
N ASN A 60 -7.47 -14.39 12.08
CA ASN A 60 -7.18 -13.03 11.61
C ASN A 60 -6.85 -13.06 10.11
N ILE A 61 -7.80 -12.59 9.29
CA ILE A 61 -7.69 -12.60 7.82
C ILE A 61 -6.46 -11.81 7.34
N GLU A 62 -6.08 -10.73 8.01
CA GLU A 62 -4.99 -9.85 7.58
C GLU A 62 -3.66 -10.58 7.72
N MET A 63 -3.46 -11.22 8.88
CA MET A 63 -2.29 -12.06 9.11
C MET A 63 -2.23 -13.20 8.12
N THR A 64 -3.35 -13.86 7.83
CA THR A 64 -3.39 -14.89 6.81
C THR A 64 -3.02 -14.35 5.43
N ILE A 65 -3.58 -13.21 5.02
CA ILE A 65 -3.27 -12.60 3.72
C ILE A 65 -1.77 -12.32 3.61
N VAL A 66 -1.16 -11.74 4.66
CA VAL A 66 0.28 -11.47 4.69
C VAL A 66 1.09 -12.75 4.63
N GLU A 67 0.77 -13.75 5.46
CA GLU A 67 1.53 -14.99 5.56
C GLU A 67 1.44 -15.85 4.29
N ASN A 68 0.27 -15.91 3.67
CA ASN A 68 -0.02 -16.84 2.58
C ASN A 68 0.10 -16.20 1.19
N TYR A 69 -0.12 -14.88 1.09
CA TYR A 69 -0.20 -14.19 -0.19
C TYR A 69 0.80 -13.03 -0.34
N ALA A 70 1.65 -12.75 0.66
CA ALA A 70 2.68 -11.71 0.55
C ALA A 70 4.11 -12.22 0.73
N ILE A 71 5.04 -11.63 -0.02
CA ILE A 71 6.50 -11.73 0.16
C ILE A 71 7.03 -10.34 0.52
N LEU A 72 7.83 -10.28 1.58
CA LEU A 72 8.52 -9.04 1.96
C LEU A 72 9.60 -8.70 0.93
N ASN A 73 9.59 -7.46 0.44
CA ASN A 73 10.58 -6.93 -0.47
C ASN A 73 11.91 -6.65 0.25
N GLN A 74 12.83 -7.62 0.22
CA GLN A 74 14.11 -7.55 0.92
C GLN A 74 15.02 -6.43 0.42
N GLU A 75 14.99 -6.11 -0.87
CA GLU A 75 15.81 -5.02 -1.42
C GLU A 75 15.30 -3.66 -0.96
N LEU A 76 13.98 -3.46 -0.95
CA LEU A 76 13.38 -2.25 -0.41
C LEU A 76 13.63 -2.10 1.09
N ILE A 77 13.62 -3.20 1.85
CA ILE A 77 14.00 -3.17 3.27
C ILE A 77 15.45 -2.72 3.45
N LYS A 78 16.39 -3.26 2.66
CA LYS A 78 17.81 -2.85 2.73
C LYS A 78 17.98 -1.36 2.48
N ILE A 79 17.29 -0.79 1.49
CA ILE A 79 17.42 0.64 1.20
C ILE A 79 16.76 1.52 2.26
N VAL A 80 15.62 1.10 2.80
CA VAL A 80 14.97 1.78 3.94
C VAL A 80 15.89 1.81 5.16
N SER A 81 16.60 0.72 5.46
CA SER A 81 17.59 0.70 6.55
C SER A 81 18.71 1.70 6.32
N LYS A 82 19.28 1.76 5.11
CA LYS A 82 20.32 2.74 4.76
C LYS A 82 19.84 4.18 4.87
N LEU A 83 18.62 4.49 4.41
CA LEU A 83 18.01 5.82 4.57
C LEU A 83 17.94 6.22 6.05
N ARG A 84 17.51 5.30 6.92
CA ARG A 84 17.43 5.54 8.37
C ARG A 84 18.80 5.75 9.01
N GLU A 85 19.83 5.03 8.59
CA GLU A 85 21.21 5.23 9.05
C GLU A 85 21.73 6.65 8.74
N HIS A 86 21.24 7.26 7.66
CA HIS A 86 21.55 8.65 7.28
C HIS A 86 20.58 9.68 7.90
N GLY A 87 19.81 9.29 8.92
CA GLY A 87 18.90 10.19 9.64
C GLY A 87 17.59 10.50 8.91
N ILE A 88 17.31 9.86 7.76
CA ILE A 88 16.04 10.02 7.06
C ILE A 88 14.94 9.27 7.83
N LYS A 89 13.83 9.98 8.06
CA LYS A 89 12.63 9.41 8.65
C LYS A 89 11.85 8.66 7.57
N VAL A 90 11.55 7.39 7.85
CA VAL A 90 10.72 6.54 6.99
C VAL A 90 9.43 6.19 7.72
N ALA A 91 8.30 6.29 7.03
CA ALA A 91 6.99 5.90 7.54
C ALA A 91 6.26 5.02 6.52
N ILE A 92 5.49 4.05 7.02
CA ILE A 92 4.62 3.22 6.19
C ILE A 92 3.24 3.86 6.21
N VAL A 93 2.68 4.05 5.01
CA VAL A 93 1.32 4.53 4.82
C VAL A 93 0.53 3.46 4.06
N THR A 94 -0.61 3.06 4.62
CA THR A 94 -1.44 2.00 4.04
C THR A 94 -2.92 2.29 4.25
N ASN A 95 -3.74 1.95 3.26
CA ASN A 95 -5.14 1.63 3.51
C ASN A 95 -5.10 0.19 4.03
N ASN A 96 -5.60 -0.07 5.22
CA ASN A 96 -5.65 -1.42 5.77
C ASN A 96 -7.00 -1.75 6.42
N GLY A 97 -7.99 -0.87 6.29
CA GLY A 97 -9.32 -1.03 6.88
C GLY A 97 -9.42 -1.07 8.41
N VAL A 98 -8.35 -1.38 9.13
CA VAL A 98 -8.31 -1.35 10.59
C VAL A 98 -8.44 0.08 11.14
N LEU A 99 -7.81 1.03 10.45
CA LEU A 99 -7.85 2.42 10.86
C LEU A 99 -9.13 3.06 10.31
N GLN A 100 -10.19 3.10 11.13
CA GLN A 100 -11.45 3.83 10.94
C GLN A 100 -11.25 5.36 10.88
N SER A 101 -10.25 5.80 10.14
CA SER A 101 -9.97 7.23 9.99
C SER A 101 -10.97 7.89 9.04
N GLY A 102 -11.70 7.12 8.21
CA GLY A 102 -12.56 7.67 7.15
C GLY A 102 -11.79 8.39 6.04
N HIS A 103 -10.46 8.23 5.99
CA HIS A 103 -9.60 8.84 4.98
C HIS A 103 -8.88 7.74 4.19
N ALA A 104 -8.87 7.84 2.87
CA ALA A 104 -8.03 7.02 1.99
C ALA A 104 -6.91 7.86 1.36
N LYS A 105 -5.81 7.20 0.98
CA LYS A 105 -4.66 7.81 0.28
C LYS A 105 -5.03 8.55 -1.01
N THR A 106 -6.19 8.29 -1.60
CA THR A 106 -6.69 8.99 -2.79
C THR A 106 -7.14 10.43 -2.49
N LYS A 107 -7.30 10.81 -1.22
CA LYS A 107 -7.68 12.16 -0.81
C LYS A 107 -6.45 12.89 -0.29
N SER A 108 -6.17 14.06 -0.86
CA SER A 108 -5.06 14.94 -0.44
C SER A 108 -5.00 15.20 1.07
N ARG A 109 -6.16 15.21 1.75
CA ARG A 109 -6.28 15.37 3.21
C ARG A 109 -5.63 14.24 4.04
N TYR A 110 -5.34 13.09 3.43
CA TYR A 110 -4.70 11.96 4.11
C TYR A 110 -3.21 12.26 4.43
N PHE A 111 -2.49 12.82 3.47
CA PHE A 111 -1.04 13.00 3.54
C PHE A 111 -0.55 13.94 4.68
N PRO A 112 -1.25 15.05 5.00
CA PRO A 112 -0.91 15.88 6.15
C PRO A 112 -0.90 15.13 7.49
N VAL A 113 -1.65 14.03 7.65
CA VAL A 113 -1.67 13.24 8.90
C VAL A 113 -0.32 12.54 9.11
N GLY A 114 0.22 11.92 8.06
CA GLY A 114 1.55 11.30 8.09
C GLY A 114 2.64 12.33 8.36
N SER A 115 2.62 13.45 7.63
CA SER A 115 3.56 14.57 7.77
C SER A 115 3.59 15.15 9.18
N ARG A 116 2.43 15.33 9.84
CA ARG A 116 2.37 15.83 11.22
C ARG A 116 3.01 14.87 12.21
N LYS A 117 2.77 13.56 12.07
CA LYS A 117 3.36 12.53 12.96
C LYS A 117 4.87 12.43 12.79
N THR A 118 5.38 12.51 11.55
CA THR A 118 6.82 12.42 11.27
C THR A 118 7.55 13.75 11.43
N ARG A 119 6.81 14.87 11.44
CA ARG A 119 7.34 16.23 11.31
C ARG A 119 8.16 16.40 10.02
N CYS A 120 7.72 15.75 8.94
CA CYS A 120 8.30 15.88 7.60
C CYS A 120 7.26 16.53 6.68
N PHE A 121 7.65 17.59 5.98
CA PHE A 121 6.73 18.38 5.17
C PHE A 121 7.26 18.50 3.75
N ALA A 122 6.36 18.66 2.79
CA ALA A 122 6.72 18.98 1.41
C ALA A 122 7.65 20.22 1.34
N PRO A 123 8.58 20.30 0.38
CA PRO A 123 8.79 19.34 -0.72
C PRO A 123 9.75 18.18 -0.39
N SER A 124 10.30 18.10 0.83
CA SER A 124 11.34 17.13 1.19
C SER A 124 10.83 15.70 1.46
N VAL A 125 9.58 15.41 1.09
CA VAL A 125 8.95 14.10 1.31
C VAL A 125 8.84 13.37 -0.03
N HIS A 126 9.43 12.19 -0.09
CA HIS A 126 9.25 11.24 -1.20
C HIS A 126 8.17 10.22 -0.83
N PHE A 127 7.23 9.97 -1.75
CA PHE A 127 6.11 9.06 -1.53
C PHE A 127 6.14 7.93 -2.55
N VAL A 128 6.35 6.69 -2.08
CA VAL A 128 6.42 5.48 -2.94
C VAL A 128 5.10 4.73 -2.86
N ASP A 129 4.41 4.54 -3.99
CA ASP A 129 3.14 3.83 -4.06
C ASP A 129 2.94 3.14 -5.42
N ASP A 130 2.15 2.09 -5.44
CA ASP A 130 1.81 1.30 -6.63
C ASP A 130 0.48 1.73 -7.29
N SER A 131 -0.17 2.74 -6.72
CA SER A 131 -1.40 3.33 -7.26
C SER A 131 -1.18 4.75 -7.78
N GLN A 132 -1.43 4.96 -9.08
CA GLN A 132 -1.33 6.29 -9.70
C GLN A 132 -2.21 7.34 -9.00
N SER A 133 -3.42 6.96 -8.57
CA SER A 133 -4.31 7.88 -7.85
C SER A 133 -3.74 8.33 -6.51
N ASN A 134 -3.02 7.46 -5.80
CA ASN A 134 -2.35 7.81 -4.56
C ASN A 134 -1.15 8.73 -4.84
N CYS A 135 -0.35 8.42 -5.86
CA CYS A 135 0.77 9.27 -6.29
C CYS A 135 0.31 10.68 -6.69
N ARG A 136 -0.83 10.79 -7.39
CA ARG A 136 -1.45 12.09 -7.73
C ARG A 136 -1.83 12.87 -6.47
N GLY A 137 -2.54 12.22 -5.53
CA GLY A 137 -2.92 12.86 -4.27
C GLY A 137 -1.72 13.33 -3.44
N ALA A 138 -0.58 12.62 -3.51
CA ALA A 138 0.67 13.05 -2.87
C ALA A 138 1.30 14.25 -3.57
N ALA A 139 1.31 14.26 -4.90
CA ALA A 139 1.79 15.40 -5.70
C ALA A 139 0.95 16.67 -5.45
N ASP A 140 -0.37 16.54 -5.32
CA ASP A 140 -1.29 17.64 -5.04
C ASP A 140 -1.00 18.36 -3.71
N VAL A 141 -0.28 17.70 -2.78
CA VAL A 141 0.17 18.30 -1.51
C VAL A 141 1.67 18.64 -1.49
N GLY A 142 2.33 18.60 -2.65
CA GLY A 142 3.73 18.98 -2.83
C GLY A 142 4.77 17.91 -2.48
N MET A 143 4.36 16.65 -2.27
CA MET A 143 5.33 15.54 -2.13
C MET A 143 5.90 15.13 -3.49
N THR A 144 7.06 14.47 -3.48
CA THR A 144 7.65 13.87 -4.69
C THR A 144 7.18 12.42 -4.84
N PRO A 145 6.22 12.10 -5.73
CA PRO A 145 5.77 10.72 -5.90
C PRO A 145 6.80 9.87 -6.66
N ILE A 146 6.91 8.61 -6.28
CA ILE A 146 7.66 7.55 -6.95
C ILE A 146 6.66 6.41 -7.20
N PHE A 147 6.21 6.29 -8.45
CA PHE A 147 5.21 5.30 -8.84
C PHE A 147 5.87 3.96 -9.19
N ILE A 148 5.29 2.85 -8.70
CA ILE A 148 5.67 1.48 -9.08
C ILE A 148 4.49 0.88 -9.84
N ALA A 149 4.60 0.64 -11.14
CA ALA A 149 3.47 0.05 -11.85
C ALA A 149 3.23 -1.40 -11.38
N ALA A 150 1.96 -1.81 -11.38
CA ALA A 150 1.59 -3.20 -11.10
C ALA A 150 2.29 -4.14 -12.08
N GLY A 151 2.88 -5.23 -11.56
CA GLY A 151 3.65 -6.18 -12.38
C GLY A 151 5.04 -5.71 -12.80
N GLU A 152 5.40 -4.44 -12.59
CA GLU A 152 6.77 -3.97 -12.82
C GLU A 152 7.70 -4.29 -11.66
N SER A 153 8.99 -4.38 -11.97
CA SER A 153 10.02 -4.41 -10.94
C SER A 153 10.03 -3.11 -10.16
N GLU A 154 10.14 -3.23 -8.84
CA GLU A 154 10.43 -2.17 -7.88
C GLU A 154 11.77 -1.47 -8.16
N ARG A 155 12.57 -1.96 -9.12
CA ARG A 155 13.89 -1.44 -9.43
C ARG A 155 13.89 0.06 -9.69
N HIS A 156 12.88 0.61 -10.37
CA HIS A 156 12.78 2.05 -10.57
C HIS A 156 12.66 2.81 -9.24
N ALA A 157 11.85 2.33 -8.30
CA ALA A 157 11.74 2.93 -6.97
C ALA A 157 13.02 2.78 -6.16
N ILE A 158 13.67 1.61 -6.23
CA ILE A 158 14.97 1.39 -5.57
C ILE A 158 16.00 2.38 -6.12
N VAL A 159 16.14 2.51 -7.45
CA VAL A 159 17.08 3.44 -8.08
C VAL A 159 16.79 4.89 -7.67
N ALA A 160 15.52 5.29 -7.62
CA ALA A 160 15.14 6.63 -7.15
C ALA A 160 15.56 6.88 -5.69
N LEU A 161 15.39 5.89 -4.82
CA LEU A 161 15.84 5.97 -3.42
C LEU A 161 17.37 5.90 -3.29
N GLU A 162 18.07 5.18 -4.17
CA GLU A 162 19.55 5.15 -4.22
C GLU A 162 20.10 6.52 -4.64
N HIS A 163 19.43 7.20 -5.58
CA HIS A 163 19.78 8.55 -5.97
C HIS A 163 19.58 9.55 -4.83
N LEU A 164 18.48 9.42 -4.07
CA LEU A 164 18.27 10.21 -2.86
C LEU A 164 19.43 10.03 -1.87
N LEU A 165 19.84 8.78 -1.59
CA LEU A 165 20.96 8.49 -0.70
C LEU A 165 22.28 9.14 -1.15
N LYS A 166 22.56 9.16 -2.46
CA LYS A 166 23.78 9.79 -3.01
C LYS A 166 23.78 11.31 -2.94
N SER A 167 22.63 11.92 -2.70
CA SER A 167 22.46 13.38 -2.63
C SER A 167 22.51 13.95 -1.20
N LEU A 168 22.62 13.08 -0.19
CA LEU A 168 22.78 13.42 1.23
C LEU A 168 24.25 13.58 1.59
#